data_AF-A0A975IUX6-F1
#
_entry.id   AF-A0A975IUX6-F1
#
_cell.length_a   1.000
_cell.length_b   1.000
_cell.length_c   1.000
_cell.angle_alpha   90.00
_cell.angle_beta   90.00
_cell.angle_gamma   90.00
#
_symmetry.space_group_name_H-M   'P 1'
#
loop_
_entity.id
_entity.type
_entity.pdbx_description
1 polymer ?
#
loop_
_entity_poly.entity_id
_entity_poly.type
_entity_poly.pdbx_seq_one_letter_code
_entity_poly.pdbx_strand_id
1 'polypeptide(L)' 'MYVCNCNGIREREVRAAIDQGASRPAEVFRHCQTRPQCAKCVCDMRRMIEAQKEALRYAAE' A
#
# COMPACT_ATOMS: atom_id res chain seq x y z
N MET A 1 6.51 4.86 9.72
CA MET A 1 5.84 6.15 9.40
C MET A 1 4.34 5.94 9.23
N TYR A 2 3.50 6.98 9.39
CA TYR A 2 2.10 6.94 8.92
C TYR A 2 2.05 7.24 7.42
N VAL A 3 1.35 6.40 6.66
CA VAL A 3 1.09 6.64 5.23
C VAL A 3 -0.29 7.29 5.08
N CYS A 4 -1.28 6.87 5.87
CA CYS A 4 -2.60 7.51 5.92
C CYS A 4 -2.89 8.06 7.32
N ASN A 5 -2.97 9.38 7.44
CA ASN A 5 -3.33 10.03 8.71
C ASN A 5 -4.82 9.89 9.04
N CYS A 6 -5.69 9.93 8.02
CA CYS A 6 -7.14 9.79 8.18
C CYS A 6 -7.57 8.46 8.79
N ASN A 7 -6.96 7.37 8.31
CA ASN A 7 -7.30 6.01 8.72
C ASN A 7 -6.28 5.38 9.67
N GLY A 8 -5.25 6.14 10.07
CA GLY A 8 -4.18 5.63 10.93
C GLY A 8 -3.34 4.50 10.32
N ILE A 9 -3.26 4.39 8.98
CA ILE A 9 -2.52 3.29 8.32
C ILE A 9 -1.02 3.60 8.36
N ARG A 10 -0.25 2.69 8.96
CA ARG A 10 1.21 2.78 9.03
C ARG A 10 1.86 2.11 7.82
N GLU A 11 3.08 2.53 7.50
CA GLU A 11 3.88 1.98 6.40
C GLU A 11 4.01 0.45 6.46
N ARG A 12 4.19 -0.11 7.66
CA ARG A 12 4.24 -1.57 7.88
C ARG A 12 2.94 -2.29 7.49
N GLU A 13 1.79 -1.65 7.65
CA GLU A 13 0.49 -2.22 7.29
C GLU A 13 0.28 -2.15 5.77
N VAL A 14 0.75 -1.07 5.13
CA VAL A 14 0.78 -1.00 3.68
C VAL A 14 1.67 -2.11 3.12
N ARG A 15 2.87 -2.33 3.67
CA ARG A 15 3.75 -3.44 3.26
C ARG A 15 3.11 -4.80 3.51
N ALA A 16 2.53 -5.04 4.69
CA ALA A 16 1.83 -6.28 4.98
C ALA A 16 0.67 -6.57 4.00
N ALA A 17 -0.07 -5.53 3.60
CA ALA A 17 -1.11 -5.67 2.58
C ALA A 17 -0.52 -6.06 1.22
N ILE A 18 0.61 -5.46 0.82
CA ILE A 18 1.29 -5.77 -0.45
C ILE A 18 1.84 -7.20 -0.45
N ASP A 19 2.49 -7.63 0.64
CA ASP A 19 2.97 -9.00 0.80
C ASP A 19 1.83 -10.03 0.73
N GLN A 20 0.61 -9.63 1.13
CA GLN A 20 -0.61 -10.43 1.01
C GLN A 20 -1.32 -10.27 -0.35
N GLY A 21 -0.67 -9.65 -1.34
CA GLY A 21 -1.15 -9.56 -2.71
C GLY A 21 -1.91 -8.29 -3.07
N ALA A 22 -1.89 -7.25 -2.24
CA ALA A 22 -2.48 -5.96 -2.62
C ALA A 22 -1.71 -5.33 -3.79
N SER A 23 -2.40 -5.11 -4.89
CA SER A 23 -1.86 -4.63 -6.17
C SER A 23 -2.30 -3.20 -6.52
N ARG A 24 -3.19 -2.62 -5.70
CA ARG A 24 -3.74 -1.27 -5.82
C ARG A 24 -4.11 -0.69 -4.43
N PRO A 25 -4.12 0.64 -4.24
CA PRO A 25 -4.44 1.26 -2.95
C PRO A 25 -5.79 0.85 -2.36
N ALA A 26 -6.81 0.60 -3.19
CA ALA A 26 -8.12 0.12 -2.72
C ALA A 26 -8.02 -1.22 -1.96
N GLU A 27 -7.08 -2.09 -2.34
CA GLU A 27 -6.87 -3.38 -1.67
C GLU A 27 -6.13 -3.20 -0.34
N VAL A 28 -5.28 -2.17 -0.22
CA VAL A 28 -4.66 -1.78 1.05
C VAL A 28 -5.72 -1.29 2.04
N PHE A 29 -6.64 -0.43 1.61
CA PHE A 29 -7.77 0.01 2.45
C PHE A 29 -8.66 -1.17 2.86
N ARG A 30 -8.96 -2.09 1.93
CA ARG A 30 -9.73 -3.31 2.22
C ARG A 30 -9.02 -4.19 3.25
N HIS A 31 -7.71 -4.39 3.10
CA HIS A 31 -6.90 -5.17 4.04
C HIS A 31 -6.92 -4.54 5.45
N CYS A 32 -6.82 -3.21 5.52
CA CYS A 32 -6.90 -2.47 6.78
C CYS A 32 -8.35 -2.24 7.27
N GLN A 33 -9.36 -2.84 6.63
CA GLN A 33 -10.78 -2.71 6.96
C GLN A 33 -11.28 -1.25 7.05
N THR A 34 -10.71 -0.36 6.23
CA THR A 34 -11.04 1.07 6.21
C THR A 34 -11.52 1.50 4.83
N ARG A 35 -12.04 2.73 4.73
CA ARG A 35 -12.42 3.37 3.46
C ARG A 35 -11.59 4.63 3.24
N PRO A 36 -11.30 5.03 1.98
CA PRO A 36 -10.61 6.28 1.71
C PRO A 36 -11.40 7.48 2.25
N GLN A 37 -10.73 8.43 2.93
CA GLN A 37 -11.35 9.68 3.39
C GLN A 37 -10.93 10.88 2.53
N CYS A 38 -9.65 11.30 2.61
CA CYS A 38 -9.14 12.44 1.83
C CYS A 38 -8.30 12.03 0.59
N ALA A 39 -8.01 10.73 0.44
CA ALA A 39 -7.21 10.13 -0.63
C ALA A 39 -5.78 10.66 -0.82
N LYS A 40 -5.25 11.53 0.04
CA LYS A 40 -3.88 12.08 -0.08
C LYS A 40 -2.78 10.99 -0.05
N CYS A 41 -3.01 9.90 0.66
CA CYS A 41 -2.07 8.79 0.78
C CYS A 41 -2.04 7.85 -0.44
N VAL A 42 -2.96 8.01 -1.40
CA VAL A 42 -3.11 7.08 -2.54
C VAL A 42 -1.85 7.07 -3.40
N CYS A 43 -1.24 8.23 -3.64
CA CYS A 43 -0.02 8.34 -4.45
C CYS A 43 1.19 7.67 -3.78
N ASP A 44 1.30 7.74 -2.45
CA ASP A 44 2.36 7.06 -1.70
C ASP A 44 2.14 5.54 -1.71
N MET A 45 0.91 5.08 -1.48
CA MET A 45 0.57 3.66 -1.57
C MET A 45 0.87 3.09 -2.97
N ARG A 46 0.58 3.82 -4.05
CA ARG A 46 0.93 3.41 -5.43
C ARG A 46 2.42 3.22 -5.61
N ARG A 47 3.23 4.21 -5.19
CA ARG A 47 4.70 4.12 -5.26
C ARG A 47 5.24 2.92 -4.49
N MET A 48 4.69 2.62 -3.31
CA MET A 48 5.08 1.44 -2.52
C MET A 48 4.75 0.13 -3.24
N ILE A 49 3.59 0.04 -3.89
CA ILE A 49 3.19 -1.13 -4.69
C ILE A 49 4.08 -1.30 -5.91
N GLU A 50 4.37 -0.22 -6.63
CA GLU A 50 5.22 -0.24 -7.82
C GLU A 50 6.64 -0.67 -7.47
N ALA A 51 7.22 -0.14 -6.39
CA ALA A 51 8.54 -0.54 -5.90
C ALA A 51 8.62 -2.04 -5.59
N GLN A 52 7.57 -2.63 -5.02
CA GLN A 52 7.51 -4.08 -4.78
C GLN A 52 7.43 -4.89 -6.09
N LYS A 53 6.65 -4.42 -7.07
CA LYS A 53 6.59 -5.06 -8.40
C LYS A 53 7.94 -5.00 -9.11
N GLU A 54 8.63 -3.87 -9.04
CA GLU A 54 9.97 -3.70 -9.63
C GLU A 54 10.99 -4.63 -8.96
N ALA A 55 10.99 -4.71 -7.63
CA ALA A 55 11.86 -5.61 -6.89
C ALA A 55 11.64 -7.08 -7.27
N LEU A 56 10.37 -7.50 -7.39
CA LEU A 56 10.02 -8.87 -7.82
C LEU A 56 10.42 -9.16 -9.26
N ARG A 57 10.29 -8.17 -10.16
CA ARG A 57 10.72 -8.31 -11.56
C ARG A 57 12.23 -8.53 -11.66
N TYR A 58 13.02 -7.71 -10.95
CA TYR A 58 14.48 -7.84 -10.96
C TYR A 58 14.95 -9.16 -10.35
N ALA A 59 14.28 -9.68 -9.32
CA ALA A 59 14.62 -10.97 -8.71
C ALA A 59 14.30 -12.18 -9.61
N ALA A 60 13.51 -12.00 -10.66
CA ALA A 60 13.16 -13.05 -11.61
C ALA A 60 14.07 -13.10 -12.85
N GLU A 61 14.98 -12.13 -13.00
CA GLU A 61 16.02 -12.06 -14.04
C GLU A 61 17.32 -12.72 -13.55
#